data_AF-A0AAU1M4M9-F1
#
_entry.id   AF-A0AAU1M4M9-F1
#
_cell.length_a   1.000
_cell.length_b   1.000
_cell.length_c   1.000
_cell.angle_alpha   90.00
_cell.angle_beta   90.00
_cell.angle_gamma   90.00
#
_symmetry.space_group_name_H-M   'P 1'
#
loop_
_entity.id
_entity.type
_entity.pdbx_description
1 polymer ?
#
loop_
_entity_poly.entity_id
_entity_poly.type
_entity_poly.pdbx_seq_one_letter_code
_entity_poly.pdbx_strand_id
1 'polypeptide(L)' 'MPQQHQPEQTPESEERVNFSARVRASVRKRAKLYAAQNDVSLQDLVDAALDDYLSRHNA' A
#
# COMPACT_ATOMS: atom_id res chain seq x y z
N MET A 1 -2.23 43.32 -11.80
CA MET A 1 -2.58 41.96 -12.28
C MET A 1 -2.25 40.99 -11.16
N PRO A 2 -3.22 40.31 -10.51
CA PRO A 2 -2.88 39.33 -9.49
C PRO A 2 -2.48 38.01 -10.18
N GLN A 3 -1.24 37.58 -9.95
CA GLN A 3 -0.72 36.29 -10.37
C GLN A 3 -1.49 35.18 -9.65
N GLN A 4 -2.22 34.39 -10.44
CA GLN A 4 -2.85 33.16 -9.99
C GLN A 4 -1.75 32.16 -9.62
N HIS A 5 -1.69 31.79 -8.34
CA HIS A 5 -0.92 30.64 -7.89
C HIS A 5 -1.56 29.40 -8.52
N GLN A 6 -0.87 28.80 -9.48
CA GLN A 6 -1.17 27.43 -9.92
C GLN A 6 -0.86 26.51 -8.73
N PRO A 7 -1.82 25.70 -8.25
CA PRO A 7 -1.49 24.67 -7.29
C PRO A 7 -0.56 23.67 -7.97
N GLU A 8 0.64 23.51 -7.42
CA GLU A 8 1.51 22.38 -7.71
C GLU A 8 0.67 21.11 -7.60
N GLN A 9 0.53 20.40 -8.73
CA GLN A 9 0.01 19.04 -8.73
C GLN A 9 1.04 18.19 -7.99
N THR A 10 0.82 17.98 -6.69
CA THR A 10 1.39 16.85 -5.97
C THR A 10 1.12 15.60 -6.80
N PRO A 11 2.13 14.71 -6.99
CA PRO A 11 1.92 13.46 -7.72
C PRO A 11 0.70 12.78 -7.12
N GLU A 12 -0.25 12.41 -7.97
CA GLU A 12 -1.51 11.78 -7.59
C GLU A 12 -1.22 10.67 -6.59
N SER A 13 -1.45 10.96 -5.30
CA SER A 13 -1.48 9.93 -4.28
C SER A 13 -2.62 9.02 -4.69
N GLU A 14 -2.29 7.85 -5.24
CA GLU A 14 -3.28 6.86 -5.64
C GLU A 14 -4.34 6.71 -4.54
N GLU A 15 -5.60 6.74 -4.95
CA GLU A 15 -6.71 6.68 -4.01
C GLU A 15 -6.67 5.33 -3.27
N ARG A 16 -6.41 5.38 -1.97
CA ARG A 16 -6.43 4.19 -1.12
C ARG A 16 -7.86 3.76 -0.87
N VAL A 17 -8.27 2.63 -1.43
CA VAL A 17 -9.59 2.03 -1.23
C VAL A 17 -9.59 1.01 -0.09
N ASN A 18 -10.71 0.93 0.65
CA ASN A 18 -10.86 -0.08 1.70
C ASN A 18 -11.11 -1.46 1.09
N PHE A 19 -10.14 -2.35 1.23
CA PHE A 19 -10.25 -3.75 0.84
C PHE A 19 -10.25 -4.66 2.08
N SER A 20 -11.20 -5.60 2.15
CA SER A 20 -11.30 -6.55 3.26
C SER A 20 -11.27 -8.00 2.78
N ALA A 21 -10.34 -8.78 3.33
CA ALA A 21 -10.19 -10.19 3.03
C ALA A 21 -9.90 -11.00 4.29
N ARG A 22 -10.31 -12.28 4.29
CA ARG A 22 -9.98 -13.22 5.37
C ARG A 22 -8.66 -13.91 5.06
N VAL A 23 -7.73 -13.83 6.01
CA VAL A 23 -6.44 -14.54 5.93
C VAL A 23 -6.30 -15.57 7.06
N ARG A 24 -5.45 -16.58 6.85
CA ARG A 24 -5.15 -17.56 7.90
C ARG A 24 -4.46 -16.88 9.09
N ALA A 25 -4.78 -17.31 10.31
CA ALA A 25 -4.19 -16.75 11.54
C ALA A 25 -2.65 -16.84 11.56
N SER A 26 -2.09 -17.92 11.03
CA SER A 26 -0.64 -18.10 10.90
C SER A 26 0.02 -17.09 9.96
N VAL A 27 -0.67 -16.69 8.89
CA VAL A 27 -0.19 -15.67 7.94
C VAL A 27 -0.19 -14.31 8.61
N ARG A 28 -1.29 -13.93 9.29
CA ARG A 28 -1.38 -12.67 10.04
C ARG A 28 -0.26 -12.54 11.07
N LYS A 29 0.06 -13.61 11.81
CA LYS A 29 1.14 -13.61 12.80
C LYS A 29 2.50 -13.34 12.15
N ARG A 30 2.80 -14.01 11.04
CA ARG A 30 4.06 -13.80 10.29
C ARG A 30 4.15 -12.40 9.71
N ALA A 31 3.06 -11.89 9.12
CA ALA A 31 3.01 -10.54 8.55
C ALA A 31 3.30 -9.47 9.61
N LYS A 32 2.70 -9.60 10.81
CA LYS A 32 3.00 -8.68 11.93
C LYS A 32 4.45 -8.71 12.39
N LEU A 33 5.03 -9.90 12.50
CA LEU A 33 6.44 -10.05 12.90
C LEU A 33 7.37 -9.44 11.86
N TYR A 34 7.11 -9.69 10.58
CA TYR A 34 7.88 -9.10 9.49
C TYR A 34 7.77 -7.57 9.49
N ALA A 35 6.55 -7.04 9.62
CA ALA A 35 6.30 -5.60 9.69
C ALA A 35 7.09 -4.94 10.84
N ALA A 36 7.05 -5.54 12.03
CA ALA A 36 7.79 -5.06 13.20
C ALA A 36 9.32 -5.14 13.04
N GLN A 37 9.84 -6.13 12.31
CA GLN A 37 11.28 -6.30 12.10
C GLN A 37 11.86 -5.33 11.06
N ASN A 38 11.05 -4.93 10.07
CA ASN A 38 11.51 -4.12 8.94
C ASN A 38 11.02 -2.66 9.00
N ASP A 39 10.37 -2.27 10.10
CA ASP A 39 9.78 -0.94 10.29
C ASP A 39 8.84 -0.51 9.15
N VAL A 40 8.03 -1.47 8.65
CA VAL A 40 7.05 -1.23 7.59
C VAL A 40 5.63 -1.33 8.14
N SER A 41 4.72 -0.53 7.59
CA SER A 41 3.32 -0.65 7.97
C SER A 41 2.71 -1.95 7.42
N LEU A 42 1.70 -2.47 8.12
CA LEU A 42 1.00 -3.66 7.63
C LEU A 42 0.27 -3.39 6.31
N GLN A 43 -0.11 -2.12 6.06
CA GLN A 43 -0.73 -1.71 4.81
C GLN A 43 0.28 -1.79 3.67
N ASP A 44 1.44 -1.15 3.80
CA ASP A 44 2.48 -1.15 2.76
C ASP A 44 2.97 -2.59 2.47
N LEU A 45 3.03 -3.44 3.50
CA LEU A 45 3.34 -4.86 3.31
C LEU A 45 2.29 -5.58 2.46
N VAL A 46 1.00 -5.31 2.69
CA VAL A 46 -0.10 -5.94 1.94
C VAL A 46 -0.12 -5.40 0.51
N ASP A 47 0.05 -4.10 0.33
CA ASP A 47 0.09 -3.45 -0.98
C ASP A 47 1.25 -4.02 -1.81
N ALA A 48 2.47 -4.05 -1.26
CA ALA A 48 3.64 -4.63 -1.95
C ALA A 48 3.49 -6.12 -2.25
N ALA A 49 2.86 -6.90 -1.34
CA ALA A 49 2.65 -8.33 -1.57
C ALA A 49 1.58 -8.61 -2.64
N LEU A 50 0.54 -7.77 -2.72
CA LEU A 50 -0.48 -7.86 -3.76
C LEU A 50 0.10 -7.41 -5.11
N ASP A 51 0.82 -6.30 -5.14
CA ASP A 51 1.47 -5.78 -6.34
C ASP A 51 2.49 -6.78 -6.91
N ASP A 52 3.37 -7.35 -6.08
CA ASP A 52 4.32 -8.38 -6.50
C ASP A 52 3.60 -9.63 -7.03
N TYR A 53 2.49 -10.04 -6.42
CA TYR A 53 1.72 -11.18 -6.91
C TYR A 53 1.07 -10.88 -8.26
N LEU A 54 0.38 -9.75 -8.41
CA LEU A 54 -0.30 -9.37 -9.66
C LEU A 54 0.69 -9.15 -10.79
N SER A 55 1.81 -8.44 -10.52
CA SER A 55 2.90 -8.24 -11.47
C SER A 55 3.47 -9.55 -12.01
N ARG A 56 3.64 -10.57 -11.16
CA ARG A 56 4.10 -11.91 -11.59
C ARG A 56 3.07 -12.65 -12.43
N HIS A 57 1.80 -12.26 -12.37
CA HIS A 57 0.70 -12.86 -13.09
C HIS A 57 0.22 -12.01 -14.28
N ASN A 58 0.94 -10.93 -14.63
CA ASN A 58 0.58 -9.96 -15.67
C ASN A 58 -0.86 -9.44 -15.52
N ALA A 59 -1.27 -9.22 -14.27
CA ALA A 59 -2.58 -8.67 -13.92
C ALA A 59 -2.48 -7.19 -13.56
#